data_AF-A0A089PB09-F1
#
_entry.id   AF-A0A089PB09-F1
#
_cell.length_a   1.000
_cell.length_b   1.000
_cell.length_c   1.000
_cell.angle_alpha   90.00
_cell.angle_beta   90.00
_cell.angle_gamma   90.00
#
_symmetry.space_group_name_H-M   'P 1'
#
loop_
_entity.id
_entity.type
_entity.pdbx_description
1 polymer ?
#
loop_
_entity_poly.entity_id
_entity_poly.type
_entity_poly.pdbx_seq_one_letter_code
_entity_poly.pdbx_strand_id
1 'polypeptide(L)' 'MPEGPEIRRAADRISKVLIGKEIIESNFYYEGIKEKEGKVKNKNIKEITTRGKAMIIRFIND' A
#
# COMPACT_ATOMS: atom_id res chain seq x y z
N MET A 1 16.80 12.16 -0.71
CA MET A 1 15.45 11.63 -0.99
C MET A 1 15.60 10.16 -1.32
N PRO A 2 14.73 9.27 -0.82
CA PRO A 2 14.87 7.85 -1.09
C PRO A 2 14.86 7.56 -2.60
N GLU A 3 15.85 6.81 -3.07
CA GLU A 3 16.01 6.41 -4.46
C GLU A 3 15.29 5.09 -4.75
N GLY A 4 15.15 4.75 -6.03
CA GLY A 4 14.49 3.51 -6.46
C GLY A 4 14.93 2.25 -5.70
N PRO A 5 16.24 2.03 -5.48
CA PRO A 5 16.73 0.92 -4.67
C PRO A 5 16.24 0.93 -3.22
N GLU A 6 16.09 2.10 -2.60
CA GLU A 6 15.59 2.24 -1.23
C GLU A 6 14.10 1.96 -1.15
N ILE A 7 13.31 2.45 -2.11
CA ILE A 7 11.87 2.16 -2.21
C ILE A 7 11.63 0.66 -2.43
N ARG A 8 12.44 0.00 -3.27
CA ARG A 8 12.38 -1.45 -3.48
C ARG A 8 12.65 -2.23 -2.20
N ARG A 9 13.70 -1.88 -1.46
CA ARG A 9 13.98 -2.51 -0.15
C ARG A 9 12.84 -2.29 0.85
N ALA A 10 12.20 -1.12 0.84
CA ALA A 10 11.04 -0.86 1.69
C ALA A 10 9.84 -1.75 1.28
N ALA A 11 9.53 -1.81 -0.01
CA ALA A 11 8.47 -2.66 -0.55
C ALA A 11 8.70 -4.14 -0.17
N ASP A 12 9.90 -4.67 -0.39
CA ASP A 12 10.23 -6.08 -0.08
C ASP A 12 10.01 -6.41 1.41
N ARG A 13 10.34 -5.48 2.32
CA ARG A 13 10.12 -5.67 3.76
C ARG A 13 8.64 -5.67 4.13
N ILE A 14 7.88 -4.74 3.58
CA ILE A 14 6.44 -4.60 3.87
C ILE A 14 5.66 -5.78 3.26
N SER A 15 6.01 -6.19 2.04
CA SER A 15 5.40 -7.33 1.33
C SER A 15 5.40 -8.61 2.16
N LYS A 16 6.50 -8.89 2.87
CA LYS A 16 6.64 -10.10 3.71
C LYS A 16 5.62 -10.18 4.84
N VAL A 17 5.05 -9.05 5.26
CA VAL A 17 4.16 -8.97 6.42
C VAL A 17 2.71 -8.76 6.00
N LEU A 18 2.48 -7.94 4.97
CA LEU A 18 1.15 -7.42 4.66
C LEU A 18 0.42 -8.13 3.51
N ILE A 19 1.11 -8.84 2.60
CA ILE A 19 0.42 -9.53 1.50
C ILE A 19 -0.55 -10.57 2.06
N GLY A 20 -1.78 -10.58 1.54
CA GLY A 20 -2.88 -11.44 1.96
C GLY A 20 -3.61 -10.98 3.23
N LYS A 21 -3.09 -9.98 3.95
CA LYS A 21 -3.74 -9.45 5.18
C LYS A 21 -4.86 -8.49 4.84
N GLU A 22 -5.90 -8.51 5.66
CA GLU A 22 -7.03 -7.58 5.61
C GLU A 22 -6.69 -6.26 6.30
N ILE A 23 -7.16 -5.15 5.74
CA ILE A 23 -7.03 -3.81 6.32
C ILE A 23 -8.16 -3.56 7.30
N ILE A 24 -7.86 -3.68 8.59
CA ILE A 24 -8.81 -3.43 9.68
C ILE A 24 -9.12 -1.93 9.80
N GLU A 25 -8.12 -1.08 9.55
CA GLU A 25 -8.21 0.37 9.64
C GLU A 25 -7.26 1.04 8.64
N SER A 26 -7.68 2.18 8.09
CA SER A 26 -6.86 3.02 7.20
C SER A 26 -7.08 4.49 7.55
N ASN A 27 -5.99 5.25 7.68
CA ASN A 27 -6.03 6.68 7.99
C ASN A 27 -5.20 7.44 6.95
N PHE A 28 -5.81 8.39 6.25
CA PHE A 28 -5.25 9.25 5.23
C PHE A 28 -5.40 10.72 5.65
N TYR A 29 -4.27 11.38 5.83
CA TYR A 29 -4.23 12.75 6.36
C TYR A 29 -4.64 13.83 5.36
N TYR A 30 -4.48 13.58 4.05
CA TYR A 30 -4.77 14.58 3.03
C TYR A 30 -6.24 14.51 2.61
N GLU A 31 -6.94 15.64 2.68
CA GLU A 31 -8.39 15.72 2.39
C GLU A 31 -8.75 15.15 1.02
N GLY A 32 -7.95 15.42 -0.02
CA GLY A 32 -8.19 14.95 -1.39
C GLY A 32 -8.16 13.43 -1.58
N ILE A 33 -7.74 12.66 -0.57
CA ILE A 33 -7.79 11.19 -0.58
C ILE A 33 -8.55 10.60 0.60
N LYS A 34 -9.01 11.40 1.57
CA LYS A 34 -9.66 10.92 2.80
C LYS A 34 -10.89 10.06 2.52
N GLU A 35 -11.71 10.48 1.56
CA GLU A 35 -12.85 9.72 1.03
C GLU A 35 -12.51 8.30 0.50
N LYS A 36 -11.23 8.03 0.21
CA LYS A 36 -10.77 6.73 -0.29
C LYS A 36 -10.47 5.73 0.84
N GLU A 37 -10.38 6.16 2.10
CA GLU A 37 -10.18 5.26 3.26
C GLU A 37 -11.21 4.14 3.29
N GLY A 38 -12.49 4.47 3.12
CA GLY A 38 -13.58 3.50 3.09
C GLY A 38 -13.50 2.50 1.94
N LYS A 39 -12.77 2.82 0.86
CA LYS A 39 -12.58 1.91 -0.28
C LYS A 39 -11.52 0.84 -0.04
N VAL A 40 -10.58 1.10 0.86
CA VAL A 40 -9.48 0.17 1.17
C VAL A 40 -9.72 -0.60 2.47
N LYS A 41 -10.54 -0.07 3.37
CA LYS A 41 -10.97 -0.78 4.58
C LYS A 41 -11.66 -2.10 4.23
N ASN A 42 -11.38 -3.14 5.01
CA ASN A 42 -11.86 -4.51 4.83
C ASN A 42 -11.45 -5.17 3.50
N LYS A 43 -10.46 -4.61 2.80
CA LYS A 43 -9.85 -5.25 1.62
C LYS A 43 -8.54 -5.92 1.99
N ASN A 44 -8.23 -7.02 1.31
CA ASN A 44 -6.95 -7.70 1.45
C ASN A 44 -5.91 -7.08 0.52
N ILE A 45 -4.65 -7.04 0.96
CA ILE A 45 -3.54 -6.59 0.12
C ILE A 45 -3.15 -7.74 -0.84
N LYS A 46 -3.25 -7.48 -2.14
CA LYS A 46 -2.88 -8.41 -3.21
C LYS A 46 -1.39 -8.39 -3.52
N GLU A 47 -0.81 -7.20 -3.61
CA GLU A 47 0.56 -7.01 -4.07
C GLU A 47 1.12 -5.68 -3.54
N ILE A 48 2.42 -5.66 -3.23
CA ILE A 48 3.18 -4.43 -3.02
C ILE A 48 4.41 -4.48 -3.93
N THR A 49 4.55 -3.48 -4.79
CA THR A 49 5.64 -3.40 -5.78
C THR A 49 6.13 -1.97 -5.94
N THR A 50 7.07 -1.76 -6.88
CA THR A 50 7.66 -0.45 -7.14
C THR A 50 7.75 -0.14 -8.63
N ARG A 51 7.60 1.13 -8.99
CA ARG A 51 7.91 1.65 -10.33
C ARG A 51 8.77 2.91 -10.18
N GLY A 52 10.06 2.80 -10.47
CA GLY A 52 11.02 3.89 -10.20
C GLY A 52 11.04 4.21 -8.70
N LYS A 53 10.67 5.44 -8.33
CA LYS A 53 10.56 5.89 -6.92
C LYS A 53 9.15 5.71 -6.32
N ALA A 54 8.18 5.23 -7.09
CA ALA A 54 6.82 5.02 -6.60
C ALA A 54 6.67 3.64 -5.94
N MET A 55 6.09 3.61 -4.74
CA MET A 55 5.56 2.39 -4.12
C MET A 55 4.09 2.23 -4.56
N ILE A 56 3.72 1.02 -4.93
CA ILE A 56 2.37 0.70 -5.40
C ILE A 56 1.83 -0.45 -4.56
N ILE A 57 0.74 -0.19 -3.84
CA ILE A 57 0.00 -1.19 -3.05
C ILE A 57 -1.29 -1.48 -3.81
N ARG A 58 -1.51 -2.76 -4.15
CA ARG A 58 -2.73 -3.22 -4.81
C ARG A 58 -3.57 -4.00 -3.82
N PHE A 59 -4.86 -3.67 -3.79
CA PHE A 59 -5.86 -4.37 -3.00
C PHE A 59 -6.63 -5.36 -3.88
N ILE A 60 -7.16 -6.42 -3.28
CA ILE A 60 -8.14 -7.26 -3.94
C ILE A 60 -9.41 -6.43 -4.11
N ASN A 61 -9.92 -6.39 -5.33
CA ASN A 61 -11.22 -5.80 -5.64
C ASN A 61 -12.10 -6.91 -6.19
N ASP A 62 -13.36 -6.93 -5.76
CA ASP A 62 -14.40 -7.76 -6.34
C ASP A 62 -14.96 -7.07 -7.60
#